data_AF-A0A6C0CC28-F1
#
_entry.id   AF-A0A6C0CC28-F1
#
_cell.length_a   1.000
_cell.length_b   1.000
_cell.length_c   1.000
_cell.angle_alpha   90.00
_cell.angle_beta   90.00
_cell.angle_gamma   90.00
#
_symmetry.space_group_name_H-M   'P 1'
#
loop_
_entity.id
_entity.type
_entity.pdbx_description
1 polymer ?
#
loop_
_entity_poly.entity_id
_entity_poly.type
_entity_poly.pdbx_seq_one_letter_code
_entity_poly.pdbx_strand_id
1 'polypeptide(L)'
;MAYYSKFVKDFRNLCTPAFIYLAISVIVFIVIAVQNFGNTTKYCVGAYECNLPNTYIMFIFKATYILFWTFILNSLCKAGYKEISWFLVLMPFILMFIILGLIIVSYTSQGLTY
;
A
#
# COMPACT_ATOMS: atom_id res chain seq x y z
N MET A 1 20.67 -14.99 -13.55
CA MET A 1 20.30 -13.79 -14.34
C MET A 1 19.03 -13.95 -15.19
N ALA A 2 18.71 -15.13 -15.75
CA ALA A 2 17.48 -15.35 -16.53
C ALA A 2 16.17 -15.10 -15.75
N TYR A 3 16.16 -15.34 -14.44
CA TYR A 3 14.97 -15.14 -13.60
C TYR A 3 14.65 -13.65 -13.35
N TYR A 4 15.69 -12.83 -13.17
CA TYR A 4 15.56 -11.38 -12.98
C TYR A 4 15.02 -10.69 -14.24
N SER A 5 15.53 -11.07 -15.43
CA SER A 5 15.05 -10.49 -16.69
C SER A 5 13.60 -10.88 -17.02
N LYS A 6 13.15 -12.07 -16.61
CA LYS A 6 11.75 -12.49 -16.70
C LYS A 6 10.85 -11.67 -15.77
N PHE A 7 11.25 -11.51 -14.50
CA PHE A 7 10.51 -10.69 -13.53
C PHE A 7 10.37 -9.23 -13.98
N VAL A 8 11.45 -8.63 -14.50
CA VAL A 8 11.41 -7.26 -15.04
C VAL A 8 10.54 -7.16 -16.29
N LYS A 9 10.49 -8.20 -17.14
CA LYS A 9 9.55 -8.27 -18.27
C LYS A 9 8.10 -8.37 -17.80
N ASP A 10 7.82 -9.20 -16.80
CA ASP A 10 6.49 -9.35 -16.23
C ASP A 10 6.01 -8.05 -15.57
N PHE A 11 6.90 -7.31 -14.91
CA PHE A 11 6.64 -5.97 -14.37
C PHE A 11 6.37 -4.92 -15.47
N ARG A 12 7.04 -5.02 -16.62
CA ARG A 12 6.78 -4.14 -17.78
C ARG A 12 5.50 -4.50 -18.52
N ASN A 13 4.97 -5.71 -18.32
CA ASN A 13 3.73 -6.20 -18.92
C ASN A 13 2.54 -6.14 -17.95
N LEU A 14 2.55 -5.23 -16.97
CA LEU A 14 1.36 -4.95 -16.17
C LEU A 14 0.30 -4.27 -17.03
N CYS A 15 -0.95 -4.63 -16.81
CA CYS A 15 -2.06 -3.85 -17.32
C CYS A 15 -2.01 -2.40 -16.82
N THR A 16 -2.45 -1.46 -17.65
CA THR A 16 -2.54 -0.02 -17.32
C THR A 16 -3.14 0.27 -15.94
N PRO A 17 -4.32 -0.26 -15.55
CA PRO A 17 -4.89 -0.01 -14.22
C PRO A 17 -3.99 -0.49 -13.07
N ALA A 18 -3.40 -1.67 -13.20
CA ALA A 18 -2.50 -2.24 -12.19
C ALA A 18 -1.18 -1.45 -12.09
N PHE A 19 -0.63 -1.02 -13.23
CA PHE A 19 0.58 -0.21 -13.28
C PHE A 19 0.37 1.16 -12.63
N ILE A 20 -0.74 1.84 -12.93
CA ILE A 20 -1.08 3.15 -12.33
C ILE A 20 -1.22 3.01 -10.82
N TYR A 21 -1.98 2.00 -10.35
CA TYR A 21 -2.12 1.72 -8.92
C TYR A 21 -0.77 1.51 -8.23
N LEU A 22 0.08 0.65 -8.80
CA LEU A 22 1.39 0.33 -8.26
C LEU A 22 2.30 1.57 -8.23
N ALA A 23 2.37 2.34 -9.32
CA ALA A 23 3.23 3.51 -9.43
C ALA A 23 2.88 4.57 -8.38
N ILE A 24 1.60 4.91 -8.24
CA ILE A 24 1.12 5.86 -7.23
C ILE A 24 1.42 5.32 -5.83
N SER A 25 1.11 4.05 -5.59
CA SER A 25 1.29 3.43 -4.26
C SER A 25 2.75 3.39 -3.84
N VAL A 26 3.68 3.11 -4.76
CA VAL A 26 5.12 3.09 -4.50
C VAL A 26 5.64 4.50 -4.20
N ILE A 27 5.22 5.53 -4.94
CA ILE A 27 5.59 6.92 -4.66
C ILE A 27 5.16 7.30 -3.23
N VAL A 28 3.90 7.04 -2.89
CA VAL A 28 3.36 7.32 -1.56
C VAL A 28 4.06 6.50 -0.47
N PHE A 29 4.40 5.24 -0.76
CA PHE A 29 5.16 4.39 0.16
C PHE A 29 6.54 4.97 0.47
N ILE A 30 7.28 5.40 -0.56
CA ILE A 30 8.61 6.02 -0.40
C ILE A 30 8.51 7.31 0.41
N VAL A 31 7.56 8.20 0.08
CA VAL A 31 7.35 9.47 0.79
C VAL A 31 7.09 9.24 2.28
N ILE A 32 6.32 8.21 2.63
CA ILE A 32 6.04 7.86 4.03
C ILE A 32 7.23 7.15 4.69
N ALA A 33 7.97 6.32 3.95
CA ALA A 33 9.20 5.70 4.46
C ALA A 33 10.25 6.75 4.85
N VAL A 34 10.40 7.81 4.05
CA VAL A 34 11.29 8.94 4.36
C VAL A 34 10.82 9.68 5.61
N GLN A 35 9.51 9.96 5.75
CA GLN A 35 8.95 10.62 6.94
C GLN A 35 9.14 9.82 8.24
N ASN A 36 9.27 8.50 8.16
CA ASN A 36 9.38 7.61 9.31
C ASN A 36 10.78 7.01 9.47
N PHE A 37 11.77 7.54 8.74
CA PHE A 37 13.11 6.98 8.76
C PHE A 37 13.72 7.08 10.17
N GLY A 38 14.13 5.95 10.72
CA GLY A 38 14.71 5.85 12.07
C GLY A 38 13.68 5.83 13.21
N ASN A 39 12.38 5.97 12.93
CA ASN A 39 11.35 5.89 13.97
C ASN A 39 10.79 4.48 14.09
N THR A 40 10.84 3.90 15.30
CA THR A 40 10.43 2.51 15.56
C THR A 40 9.07 2.38 16.24
N THR A 41 8.57 3.45 16.86
CA THR A 41 7.34 3.44 17.67
C THR A 41 6.35 4.54 17.33
N LYS A 42 6.70 5.52 16.50
CA LYS A 42 5.73 6.50 15.98
C LYS A 42 5.64 6.43 14.47
N TYR A 43 4.41 6.30 13.98
CA TYR A 43 4.11 6.26 12.56
C TYR A 43 3.45 7.57 12.12
N CYS A 44 4.12 8.30 11.25
CA CYS A 44 3.72 9.59 10.72
C CYS A 44 3.18 9.45 9.29
N VAL A 45 2.03 10.07 9.03
CA VAL A 45 1.44 10.19 7.69
C VAL A 45 1.03 11.64 7.48
N GLY A 46 1.93 12.43 6.86
CA GLY A 46 1.73 13.87 6.73
C GLY A 46 1.76 14.54 8.10
N ALA A 47 0.69 15.26 8.45
CA ALA A 47 0.55 15.94 9.74
C ALA A 47 0.02 15.04 10.87
N TYR A 48 -0.37 13.80 10.57
CA TYR A 48 -0.90 12.87 11.57
C TYR A 48 0.19 11.93 12.09
N GLU A 49 0.22 11.70 13.39
CA GLU A 49 1.11 10.74 14.04
C GLU A 49 0.33 9.75 14.91
N CYS A 50 0.82 8.51 15.00
CA CYS A 50 0.26 7.45 15.84
C CYS A 50 1.38 6.69 16.54
N ASN A 51 1.26 6.50 17.86
CA ASN A 51 2.14 5.60 18.60
C ASN A 51 1.74 4.15 18.31
N LEU A 52 2.64 3.39 17.71
CA LEU A 52 2.48 1.99 17.39
C LEU A 52 3.56 1.17 18.08
N PRO A 53 3.31 -0.10 18.44
CA PRO A 53 4.33 -0.95 19.04
C PRO A 53 5.54 -1.15 18.13
N ASN A 54 5.32 -1.17 16.81
CA ASN A 54 6.36 -1.39 15.82
C ASN A 54 5.98 -0.79 14.46
N THR A 55 6.71 0.24 14.02
CA THR A 55 6.51 0.90 12.72
C THR A 55 6.89 0.00 11.52
N TYR A 56 7.85 -0.91 11.68
CA TYR A 56 8.27 -1.82 10.60
C TYR A 56 7.13 -2.76 10.17
N ILE A 57 6.33 -3.24 11.12
CA ILE A 57 5.18 -4.11 10.82
C ILE A 57 4.19 -3.38 9.90
N MET A 58 3.97 -2.08 10.11
CA MET A 58 3.11 -1.27 9.23
C MET A 58 3.65 -1.17 7.81
N PHE A 59 4.96 -1.02 7.64
CA PHE A 59 5.57 -1.00 6.31
C PHE A 59 5.48 -2.35 5.60
N ILE A 60 5.66 -3.46 6.32
CA ILE A 60 5.49 -4.82 5.76
C ILE A 60 4.04 -5.05 5.33
N PHE A 61 3.09 -4.69 6.19
CA PHE A 61 1.66 -4.77 5.88
C PHE A 61 1.33 -3.95 4.62
N LYS A 62 1.82 -2.71 4.56
CA LYS A 62 1.57 -1.81 3.41
C LYS A 62 2.21 -2.34 2.12
N ALA A 63 3.42 -2.87 2.17
CA ALA A 63 4.08 -3.47 1.01
C ALA A 63 3.27 -4.70 0.51
N THR A 64 2.85 -5.57 1.43
CA THR A 64 2.03 -6.75 1.11
C THR A 64 0.70 -6.35 0.49
N TYR A 65 0.05 -5.33 1.06
CA TYR A 65 -1.20 -4.77 0.54
C TYR A 65 -1.05 -4.27 -0.90
N ILE A 66 -0.01 -3.48 -1.18
CA ILE A 66 0.25 -2.94 -2.53
C ILE A 66 0.47 -4.08 -3.52
N LEU A 67 1.27 -5.08 -3.17
CA LEU A 67 1.52 -6.22 -4.05
C LEU A 67 0.25 -7.05 -4.29
N PHE A 68 -0.53 -7.29 -3.24
CA PHE A 68 -1.79 -8.02 -3.31
C PHE A 68 -2.79 -7.36 -4.27
N TRP A 69 -3.04 -6.06 -4.12
CA TRP A 69 -3.97 -5.34 -5.00
C TRP A 69 -3.46 -5.20 -6.42
N THR A 70 -2.15 -4.96 -6.59
CA THR A 70 -1.53 -4.95 -7.91
C THR A 70 -1.75 -6.29 -8.63
N PHE A 71 -1.58 -7.41 -7.91
CA PHE A 71 -1.82 -8.75 -8.45
C PHE A 71 -3.29 -8.96 -8.85
N ILE A 72 -4.25 -8.55 -8.01
CA ILE A 72 -5.69 -8.66 -8.31
C ILE A 72 -6.04 -7.85 -9.56
N LEU A 73 -5.65 -6.58 -9.61
CA LEU A 73 -5.95 -5.68 -10.73
C LEU A 73 -5.37 -6.21 -12.04
N ASN A 74 -4.13 -6.72 -12.00
CA ASN A 74 -3.46 -7.29 -13.16
C ASN A 74 -4.13 -8.60 -13.61
N SER A 75 -4.52 -9.47 -12.67
CA SER A 75 -5.18 -10.74 -12.96
C SER A 75 -6.55 -10.54 -13.60
N LEU A 76 -7.37 -9.62 -13.06
CA LEU A 76 -8.69 -9.29 -13.63
C LEU A 76 -8.59 -8.71 -15.03
N CYS A 77 -7.63 -7.81 -15.25
CA CYS A 77 -7.39 -7.27 -16.58
C CYS A 77 -6.94 -8.34 -17.57
N LYS A 78 -6.03 -9.24 -17.19
CA LYS A 78 -5.58 -10.35 -18.04
C LYS A 78 -6.69 -11.37 -18.32
N ALA A 79 -7.67 -11.50 -17.44
CA ALA A 79 -8.86 -12.32 -17.64
C ALA A 79 -9.91 -11.67 -18.56
N GLY A 80 -9.65 -10.47 -19.11
CA GLY A 80 -10.55 -9.77 -20.03
C GLY A 80 -11.48 -8.76 -19.35
N TYR A 81 -11.45 -8.64 -18.01
CA TYR A 81 -12.28 -7.71 -17.25
C TYR A 81 -11.60 -6.33 -17.09
N LYS A 82 -11.24 -5.70 -18.22
CA LYS A 82 -10.49 -4.43 -18.23
C LYS A 82 -11.26 -3.28 -17.56
N GLU A 83 -12.54 -3.13 -17.85
CA GLU A 83 -13.38 -2.07 -17.28
C GLU A 83 -13.57 -2.24 -15.78
N ILE A 84 -13.76 -3.48 -15.31
CA ILE A 84 -13.88 -3.80 -13.89
C ILE A 84 -12.55 -3.52 -13.17
N SER A 85 -11.41 -3.83 -13.80
CA SER A 85 -10.09 -3.50 -13.25
C SER A 85 -9.94 -1.99 -13.03
N TRP A 86 -10.40 -1.15 -13.95
CA TRP A 86 -10.40 0.31 -13.78
C TRP A 86 -11.29 0.80 -12.65
N PHE A 87 -12.51 0.26 -12.53
CA PHE A 87 -13.40 0.56 -11.41
C PHE A 87 -12.76 0.15 -10.06
N LEU A 88 -12.10 -1.01 -10.03
CA LEU A 88 -11.44 -1.53 -8.84
C LEU A 88 -10.15 -0.80 -8.45
N VAL A 89 -9.54 0.03 -9.30
CA VAL A 89 -8.35 0.82 -8.92
C VAL A 89 -8.65 1.74 -7.73
N LEU A 90 -9.87 2.26 -7.62
CA LEU A 90 -10.26 3.17 -6.53
C LEU A 90 -10.44 2.45 -5.19
N MET A 91 -10.92 1.20 -5.22
CA MET A 91 -11.21 0.39 -4.03
C MET A 91 -10.04 0.27 -3.04
N PRO A 92 -8.80 -0.06 -3.44
CA PRO A 92 -7.68 -0.14 -2.51
C PRO A 92 -7.32 1.19 -1.85
N PHE A 93 -7.54 2.32 -2.52
CA PHE A 93 -7.29 3.61 -1.90
C PHE A 93 -8.31 3.89 -0.80
N ILE A 94 -9.60 3.70 -1.09
CA ILE A 94 -10.68 3.87 -0.10
C ILE A 94 -10.45 2.95 1.12
N LEU A 95 -10.18 1.67 0.86
CA LEU A 95 -9.98 0.69 1.93
C LEU A 95 -8.74 1.01 2.77
N MET A 96 -7.64 1.48 2.18
CA MET A 96 -6.45 1.92 2.92
C MET A 96 -6.77 3.08 3.86
N PHE A 97 -7.55 4.07 3.42
CA PHE A 97 -7.97 5.19 4.28
C PHE A 97 -8.84 4.72 5.44
N ILE A 98 -9.77 3.78 5.19
CA ILE A 98 -10.60 3.18 6.26
C ILE A 98 -9.71 2.47 7.29
N ILE A 99 -8.78 1.62 6.85
CA ILE A 99 -7.87 0.88 7.75
C ILE A 99 -7.02 1.85 8.57
N LEU A 100 -6.42 2.87 7.94
CA LEU A 100 -5.63 3.88 8.66
C LEU A 100 -6.48 4.67 9.66
N GLY A 101 -7.71 5.04 9.31
CA GLY A 101 -8.63 5.70 10.22
C GLY A 101 -8.97 4.84 11.44
N LEU A 102 -9.23 3.55 11.25
CA LEU A 102 -9.48 2.61 12.34
C LEU A 102 -8.27 2.44 13.25
N ILE A 103 -7.07 2.39 12.68
CA ILE A 103 -5.81 2.33 13.44
C ILE A 103 -5.67 3.60 14.29
N ILE A 104 -5.84 4.79 13.70
CA ILE A 104 -5.75 6.06 14.43
C ILE A 104 -6.72 6.06 15.62
N VAL A 105 -7.99 5.70 15.41
CA VAL A 105 -9.00 5.65 16.49
C VAL A 105 -8.61 4.65 17.58
N SER A 106 -8.15 3.46 17.18
CA SER A 106 -7.79 2.39 18.11
C SER A 106 -6.59 2.79 19.00
N TYR A 107 -5.54 3.36 18.41
CA TYR A 107 -4.35 3.78 19.16
C TYR A 107 -4.54 5.10 19.93
N THR A 108 -5.41 6.00 19.45
CA THR A 108 -5.81 7.18 20.22
C THR A 108 -6.51 6.77 21.54
N SER A 109 -7.37 5.74 21.49
CA SER A 109 -8.06 5.26 22.69
C SER A 109 -7.14 4.62 23.74
N GLN A 110 -6.03 3.99 23.31
CA GLN A 110 -5.04 3.44 24.24
C GLN A 110 -4.22 4.52 24.95
N GLY A 111 -4.08 5.72 24.36
CA GLY A 111 -3.44 6.87 25.00
C GLY A 111 -4.24 7.50 26.14
N LEU A 112 -5.52 7.12 26.33
CA LEU A 112 -6.41 7.60 27.41
C LEU A 112 -6.54 6.59 28.57
N THR A 113 -5.97 5.39 28.44
CA THR A 113 -6.04 4.33 29.46
C THR A 113 -4.77 4.19 30.29
N TYR A 114 -3.85 5.16 30.21
CA TYR A 114 -2.68 5.30 31.09
C TYR A 114 -2.73 6.64 31.80
#